data_AF-A0AA96C7K4-F1
#
_entry.id   AF-A0AA96C7K4-F1
#
_cell.length_a   1.000
_cell.length_b   1.000
_cell.length_c   1.000
_cell.angle_alpha   90.00
_cell.angle_beta   90.00
_cell.angle_gamma   90.00
#
_symmetry.space_group_name_H-M   'P 1'
#
loop_
_entity.id
_entity.type
_entity.pdbx_description
1 polymer ?
#
loop_
_entity_poly.entity_id
_entity_poly.type
_entity_poly.pdbx_seq_one_letter_code
_entity_poly.pdbx_strand_id
1 'polypeptide(L)'
;MLTDVVDKPSLIDQIQRLGIEYHFERDIDEQLEQIHKSYYQLDHGDFRGDELHMVALIFRLLRQQGYNVSSEVFNKFKDSEGNFGESLISDVRGLLSLYEACQLRCHGDSILEEALPFATTYLESINETKVSTSLAKQVSHALKQPLRKGLPRLQARHYIPLYQEEPSHNGVLLTLAKLDFNLLQEQHQWELGKISRWWKDIDVPRKFPFARDRIVELFFWISGVYFEPEFAVARDILTKVIALTSILDDIYDVYGTLEELVLITEAIQKWDVDAMDGLPEYMQAYYKELLHLYEEIGNEVAREGRSYRLVYAKEAMKKQARAFFQEAKWFHTNYTPTLEEYMPLQLITTGYGMLATTSLVGMGDVVTRHTFEWALGDCKIVKAAETICRLMDDISSHHFEQKRGHLVSAVELLMKEHSMSELEAEKEIRKRVIDAWKDINEEFLRPTAVPAPVLARVLNLSRVMDVLYSDADNYTHSGTKLKGDVTSLFVCPLTM
;
A
#
# COMPACT_ATOMS: atom_id res chain seq x y z
N MET A 1 14.69 -31.81 -11.13
CA MET A 1 14.81 -32.66 -9.92
C MET A 1 14.52 -31.77 -8.72
N LEU A 2 13.33 -31.88 -8.15
CA LEU A 2 12.97 -31.33 -6.84
C LEU A 2 12.07 -32.38 -6.21
N THR A 3 12.61 -33.13 -5.26
CA THR A 3 11.98 -34.35 -4.71
C THR A 3 11.67 -34.25 -3.22
N ASP A 4 11.75 -33.07 -2.59
CA ASP A 4 11.40 -32.93 -1.17
C ASP A 4 10.35 -31.82 -0.91
N VAL A 5 9.46 -32.09 0.05
CA VAL A 5 8.38 -31.19 0.48
C VAL A 5 8.96 -29.95 1.17
N VAL A 6 10.18 -30.04 1.69
CA VAL A 6 10.90 -29.00 2.43
C VAL A 6 11.45 -27.89 1.52
N ASP A 7 11.81 -28.18 0.26
CA ASP A 7 12.42 -27.19 -0.63
C ASP A 7 11.41 -26.26 -1.33
N LYS A 8 10.15 -26.71 -1.46
CA LYS A 8 9.12 -25.99 -2.21
C LYS A 8 8.73 -24.64 -1.60
N PRO A 9 8.46 -24.52 -0.28
CA PRO A 9 8.12 -23.23 0.32
C PRO A 9 9.25 -22.20 0.16
N SER A 10 10.51 -22.61 0.33
CA SER A 10 11.65 -21.71 0.17
C SER A 10 11.81 -21.21 -1.26
N LEU A 11 11.56 -22.06 -2.27
CA LEU A 11 11.60 -21.63 -3.67
C LEU A 11 10.48 -20.62 -3.98
N ILE A 12 9.26 -20.85 -3.49
CA ILE A 12 8.14 -19.91 -3.65
C ILE A 12 8.49 -18.57 -3.02
N ASP A 13 9.05 -18.59 -1.81
CA ASP A 13 9.49 -17.37 -1.12
C ASP A 13 10.56 -16.61 -1.90
N GLN A 14 11.56 -17.31 -2.43
CA GLN A 14 12.60 -16.70 -3.26
C GLN A 14 12.01 -16.05 -4.51
N ILE A 15 11.10 -16.74 -5.21
CA ILE A 15 10.42 -16.21 -6.40
C ILE A 15 9.65 -14.92 -6.08
N GLN A 16 8.87 -14.92 -4.99
CA GLN A 16 8.10 -13.74 -4.54
C GLN A 16 9.02 -12.59 -4.10
N ARG A 17 10.07 -12.88 -3.31
CA ARG A 17 10.99 -11.85 -2.82
C ARG A 17 11.88 -11.29 -3.93
N LEU A 18 12.09 -12.03 -5.01
CA LEU A 18 12.78 -11.54 -6.21
C LEU A 18 11.86 -10.73 -7.14
N GLY A 19 10.56 -10.64 -6.83
CA GLY A 19 9.61 -9.81 -7.56
C GLY A 19 9.29 -10.33 -8.96
N ILE A 20 9.35 -11.65 -9.16
CA ILE A 20 9.09 -12.35 -10.44
C ILE A 20 7.94 -13.37 -10.33
N GLU A 21 7.17 -13.32 -9.24
CA GLU A 21 6.06 -14.23 -8.97
C GLU A 21 4.93 -14.19 -10.00
N TYR A 22 4.71 -13.04 -10.64
CA TYR A 22 3.67 -12.85 -11.64
C TYR A 22 3.91 -13.68 -12.91
N HIS A 23 5.13 -14.21 -13.12
CA HIS A 23 5.41 -15.20 -14.18
C HIS A 23 5.03 -16.63 -13.81
N PHE A 24 4.81 -16.90 -12.52
CA PHE A 24 4.63 -18.24 -11.95
C PHE A 24 3.32 -18.38 -11.16
N GLU A 25 2.35 -17.47 -11.33
CA GLU A 25 1.14 -17.40 -10.49
C GLU A 25 0.43 -18.76 -10.37
N ARG A 26 0.18 -19.41 -11.51
CA ARG A 26 -0.48 -20.73 -11.54
C ARG A 26 0.34 -21.80 -10.83
N ASP A 27 1.64 -21.85 -11.08
CA ASP A 27 2.50 -22.87 -10.47
C ASP A 27 2.60 -22.66 -8.95
N ILE A 28 2.70 -21.40 -8.50
CA ILE A 28 2.67 -21.03 -7.08
C ILE A 28 1.34 -21.42 -6.45
N ASP A 29 0.22 -21.11 -7.09
CA ASP A 29 -1.13 -21.45 -6.61
C ASP A 29 -1.29 -22.96 -6.43
N GLU A 30 -0.91 -23.75 -7.44
CA GLU A 30 -0.98 -25.21 -7.39
C GLU A 30 -0.09 -25.78 -6.27
N GLN A 31 1.12 -25.25 -6.09
CA GLN A 31 2.01 -25.71 -5.01
C GLN A 31 1.49 -25.31 -3.62
N LEU A 32 1.00 -24.09 -3.45
CA LEU A 32 0.44 -23.65 -2.16
C LEU A 32 -0.84 -24.41 -1.80
N GLU A 33 -1.66 -24.77 -2.80
CA GLU A 33 -2.82 -25.64 -2.59
C GLU A 33 -2.39 -27.04 -2.10
N GLN A 34 -1.33 -27.62 -2.69
CA GLN A 34 -0.77 -28.89 -2.23
C GLN A 34 -0.22 -28.80 -0.81
N ILE A 35 0.57 -27.76 -0.51
CA ILE A 35 1.12 -27.51 0.83
C ILE A 35 -0.02 -27.38 1.85
N HIS A 36 -1.08 -26.61 1.52
CA HIS A 36 -2.25 -26.46 2.37
C HIS A 36 -2.97 -27.79 2.64
N LYS A 37 -3.16 -28.64 1.62
CA LYS A 37 -3.79 -29.96 1.79
C LYS A 37 -3.02 -30.86 2.75
N SER A 38 -1.69 -30.78 2.73
CA SER A 38 -0.82 -31.50 3.66
C SER A 38 -0.60 -30.78 5.00
N TYR A 39 -1.02 -29.52 5.15
CA TYR A 39 -0.62 -28.65 6.27
C TYR A 39 -0.85 -29.26 7.65
N TYR A 40 -2.02 -29.87 7.85
CA TYR A 40 -2.39 -30.54 9.12
C TYR A 40 -1.84 -31.97 9.27
N GLN A 41 -1.20 -32.49 8.22
CA GLN A 41 -0.59 -33.82 8.18
C GLN A 41 0.94 -33.76 8.22
N LEU A 42 1.54 -32.57 8.11
CA LEU A 42 2.98 -32.36 8.23
C LEU A 42 3.41 -32.75 9.65
N ASP A 43 4.12 -33.86 9.79
CA ASP A 43 4.80 -34.19 11.04
C ASP A 43 6.01 -33.26 11.17
N HIS A 44 5.96 -32.35 12.14
CA HIS A 44 6.91 -31.25 12.21
C HIS A 44 8.34 -31.66 12.60
N GLY A 45 8.55 -32.94 12.95
CA GLY A 45 9.88 -33.55 13.12
C GLY A 45 10.69 -33.69 11.83
N ASP A 46 10.10 -33.45 10.66
CA ASP A 46 10.75 -33.62 9.35
C ASP A 46 11.73 -32.48 8.97
N PHE A 47 11.73 -31.34 9.67
CA PHE A 47 12.43 -30.10 9.26
C PHE A 47 13.91 -29.97 9.69
N ARG A 48 14.56 -31.06 10.13
CA ARG A 48 16.03 -31.17 10.37
C ARG A 48 16.73 -29.98 11.07
N GLY A 49 16.07 -29.28 11.98
CA GLY A 49 16.65 -28.19 12.78
C GLY A 49 16.30 -26.76 12.37
N ASP A 50 15.62 -26.54 11.23
CA ASP A 50 15.09 -25.23 10.78
C ASP A 50 13.57 -25.10 11.06
N GLU A 51 13.10 -25.72 12.14
CA GLU A 51 11.67 -25.94 12.37
C GLU A 51 10.87 -24.63 12.52
N LEU A 52 11.39 -23.64 13.27
CA LEU A 52 10.71 -22.34 13.42
C LEU A 52 10.65 -21.59 12.08
N HIS A 53 11.76 -21.54 11.35
CA HIS A 53 11.82 -20.92 10.03
C HIS A 53 10.78 -21.51 9.08
N MET A 54 10.75 -22.84 8.93
CA MET A 54 9.87 -23.50 7.97
C MET A 54 8.39 -23.37 8.35
N VAL A 55 8.04 -23.52 9.63
CA VAL A 55 6.66 -23.36 10.09
C VAL A 55 6.17 -21.93 9.88
N ALA A 56 6.97 -20.94 10.27
CA ALA A 56 6.61 -19.54 10.10
C ALA A 56 6.52 -19.15 8.62
N LEU A 57 7.42 -19.67 7.79
CA LEU A 57 7.41 -19.46 6.34
C LEU A 57 6.14 -20.03 5.69
N ILE A 58 5.82 -21.31 5.96
CA ILE A 58 4.62 -21.95 5.41
C ILE A 58 3.37 -21.21 5.88
N PHE A 59 3.28 -20.88 7.17
CA PHE A 59 2.16 -20.09 7.71
C PHE A 59 1.99 -18.78 6.96
N ARG A 60 3.09 -18.02 6.80
CA ARG A 60 3.09 -16.74 6.08
C ARG A 60 2.64 -16.91 4.63
N LEU A 61 3.24 -17.81 3.88
CA LEU A 61 2.89 -18.03 2.46
C LEU A 61 1.42 -18.43 2.28
N LEU A 62 0.92 -19.32 3.14
CA LEU A 62 -0.48 -19.75 3.11
C LEU A 62 -1.44 -18.60 3.43
N ARG A 63 -1.19 -17.83 4.49
CA ARG A 63 -2.00 -16.64 4.84
C ARG A 63 -1.94 -15.56 3.76
N GLN A 64 -0.78 -15.32 3.14
CA GLN A 64 -0.64 -14.40 1.99
C GLN A 64 -1.54 -14.82 0.81
N GLN A 65 -1.70 -16.12 0.58
CA GLN A 65 -2.55 -16.69 -0.47
C GLN A 65 -4.04 -16.81 -0.06
N GLY A 66 -4.38 -16.36 1.15
CA GLY A 66 -5.74 -16.33 1.69
C GLY A 66 -6.19 -17.64 2.36
N TYR A 67 -5.30 -18.60 2.58
CA TYR A 67 -5.66 -19.79 3.36
C TYR A 67 -5.78 -19.44 4.85
N ASN A 68 -6.93 -19.75 5.44
CA ASN A 68 -7.19 -19.51 6.85
C ASN A 68 -6.56 -20.61 7.74
N VAL A 69 -5.23 -20.64 7.78
CA VAL A 69 -4.47 -21.54 8.66
C VAL A 69 -4.38 -20.97 10.07
N SER A 70 -4.54 -21.84 11.07
CA SER A 70 -4.54 -21.45 12.48
C SER A 70 -3.15 -21.00 12.96
N SER A 71 -3.09 -19.89 13.70
CA SER A 71 -1.88 -19.42 14.39
C SER A 71 -1.46 -20.32 15.55
N GLU A 72 -2.33 -21.21 16.03
CA GLU A 72 -2.04 -22.12 17.14
C GLU A 72 -0.90 -23.10 16.83
N VAL A 73 -0.49 -23.22 15.56
CA VAL A 73 0.71 -23.95 15.14
C VAL A 73 1.97 -23.47 15.87
N PHE A 74 2.00 -22.21 16.34
CA PHE A 74 3.13 -21.66 17.07
C PHE A 74 3.18 -22.07 18.55
N ASN A 75 2.13 -22.70 19.12
CA ASN A 75 2.13 -23.11 20.52
C ASN A 75 3.24 -24.11 20.86
N LYS A 76 3.67 -24.92 19.89
CA LYS A 76 4.76 -25.89 20.09
C LYS A 76 6.12 -25.23 20.39
N PHE A 77 6.26 -23.94 20.08
CA PHE A 77 7.45 -23.16 20.38
C PHE A 77 7.38 -22.49 21.75
N LYS A 78 6.30 -22.72 22.50
CA LYS A 78 6.15 -22.27 23.88
C LYS A 78 6.64 -23.34 24.86
N ASP A 79 7.19 -22.89 25.97
CA ASP A 79 7.57 -23.72 27.11
C ASP A 79 6.36 -24.09 27.98
N SER A 80 6.61 -24.82 29.07
CA SER A 80 5.57 -25.23 30.02
C SER A 80 4.91 -24.08 30.77
N GLU A 81 5.53 -22.90 30.79
CA GLU A 81 4.98 -21.68 31.40
C GLU A 81 4.15 -20.86 30.39
N GLY A 82 4.13 -21.27 29.12
CA GLY A 82 3.40 -20.62 28.04
C GLY A 82 4.18 -19.50 27.34
N ASN A 83 5.47 -19.35 27.63
CA ASN A 83 6.34 -18.35 27.02
C ASN A 83 7.08 -18.94 25.81
N PHE A 84 7.40 -18.13 24.80
CA PHE A 84 8.27 -18.58 23.71
C PHE A 84 9.65 -18.97 24.24
N GLY A 85 10.12 -20.18 23.90
CA GLY A 85 11.31 -20.76 24.50
C GLY A 85 12.60 -19.98 24.24
N GLU A 86 13.46 -19.87 25.25
CA GLU A 86 14.75 -19.17 25.14
C GLU A 86 15.71 -19.77 24.09
N SER A 87 15.55 -21.06 23.77
CA SER A 87 16.34 -21.72 22.73
C SER A 87 16.17 -21.07 21.35
N LEU A 88 15.01 -20.47 21.08
CA LEU A 88 14.69 -19.78 19.83
C LEU A 88 15.51 -18.51 19.62
N ILE A 89 16.05 -17.91 20.69
CA ILE A 89 16.83 -16.66 20.63
C ILE A 89 18.08 -16.83 19.76
N SER A 90 18.62 -18.05 19.71
CA SER A 90 19.78 -18.37 18.88
C SER A 90 19.45 -18.58 17.39
N ASP A 91 18.19 -18.85 17.05
CA ASP A 91 17.72 -19.05 15.67
C ASP A 91 17.22 -17.73 15.05
N VAL A 92 18.18 -16.87 14.66
CA VAL A 92 17.88 -15.56 14.07
C VAL A 92 17.03 -15.67 12.80
N ARG A 93 17.22 -16.72 11.99
CA ARG A 93 16.45 -16.92 10.75
C ARG A 93 15.01 -17.32 11.07
N GLY A 94 14.81 -18.21 12.04
CA GLY A 94 13.50 -18.56 12.57
C GLY A 94 12.77 -17.36 13.14
N LEU A 95 13.44 -16.54 13.97
CA LEU A 95 12.89 -15.32 14.53
C LEU A 95 12.46 -14.31 13.45
N LEU A 96 13.29 -14.09 12.43
CA LEU A 96 12.93 -13.22 11.31
C LEU A 96 11.68 -13.74 10.59
N SER A 97 11.57 -15.06 10.41
CA SER A 97 10.43 -15.66 9.74
C SER A 97 9.16 -15.58 10.58
N LEU A 98 9.27 -15.75 11.89
CA LEU A 98 8.19 -15.55 12.86
C LEU A 98 7.74 -14.09 12.86
N TYR A 99 8.68 -13.14 12.88
CA TYR A 99 8.40 -11.71 12.80
C TYR A 99 7.59 -11.37 11.55
N GLU A 100 8.01 -11.85 10.38
CA GLU A 100 7.30 -11.63 9.11
C GLU A 100 5.92 -12.32 9.09
N ALA A 101 5.79 -13.51 9.68
CA ALA A 101 4.52 -14.21 9.83
C ALA A 101 3.53 -13.42 10.73
N CYS A 102 4.01 -12.79 11.80
CA CYS A 102 3.18 -11.98 12.70
C CYS A 102 2.56 -10.75 12.03
N GLN A 103 3.09 -10.32 10.88
CA GLN A 103 2.54 -9.19 10.12
C GLN A 103 1.23 -9.54 9.39
N LEU A 104 0.90 -10.84 9.30
CA LEU A 104 -0.35 -11.36 8.73
C LEU A 104 -1.41 -11.70 9.79
N ARG A 105 -1.17 -11.33 11.04
CA ARG A 105 -2.14 -11.58 12.12
C ARG A 105 -3.47 -10.88 11.85
N CYS A 106 -4.53 -11.52 12.31
CA CYS A 106 -5.92 -11.06 12.30
C CYS A 106 -6.38 -10.76 13.72
N HIS A 107 -7.59 -10.23 13.90
CA HIS A 107 -8.17 -10.12 15.23
C HIS A 107 -8.38 -11.53 15.82
N GLY A 108 -7.99 -11.70 17.08
CA GLY A 108 -8.11 -12.99 17.79
C GLY A 108 -6.89 -13.91 17.68
N ASP A 109 -5.88 -13.59 16.87
CA ASP A 109 -4.61 -14.35 16.82
C ASP A 109 -3.74 -14.00 18.06
N SER A 110 -4.19 -14.34 19.27
CA SER A 110 -3.52 -13.94 20.54
C SER A 110 -2.07 -14.38 20.61
N ILE A 111 -1.76 -15.58 20.12
CA ILE A 111 -0.38 -16.08 20.07
C ILE A 111 0.54 -15.22 19.20
N LEU A 112 0.03 -14.60 18.12
CA LEU A 112 0.83 -13.71 17.28
C LEU A 112 1.01 -12.32 17.91
N GLU A 113 0.07 -11.89 18.76
CA GLU A 113 0.23 -10.67 19.58
C GLU A 113 1.32 -10.84 20.64
N GLU A 114 1.53 -12.06 21.13
CA GLU A 114 2.64 -12.40 22.03
C GLU A 114 3.97 -12.62 21.27
N ALA A 115 3.91 -13.28 20.11
CA ALA A 115 5.07 -13.61 19.30
C ALA A 115 5.76 -12.38 18.70
N LEU A 116 4.99 -11.36 18.32
CA LEU A 116 5.55 -10.17 17.66
C LEU A 116 6.52 -9.38 18.56
N PRO A 117 6.16 -9.00 19.81
CA PRO A 117 7.10 -8.35 20.72
C PRO A 117 8.31 -9.23 21.04
N PHE A 118 8.12 -10.54 21.20
CA PHE A 118 9.20 -11.50 21.42
C PHE A 118 10.20 -11.48 20.27
N ALA A 119 9.74 -11.70 19.04
CA ALA A 119 10.59 -11.71 17.85
C ALA A 119 11.26 -10.35 17.64
N THR A 120 10.52 -9.25 17.81
CA THR A 120 11.06 -7.89 17.65
C THR A 120 12.23 -7.63 18.61
N THR A 121 12.03 -7.90 19.91
CA THR A 121 13.05 -7.66 20.96
C THR A 121 14.36 -8.40 20.68
N TYR A 122 14.27 -9.67 20.26
CA TYR A 122 15.46 -10.47 19.98
C TYR A 122 16.09 -10.17 18.62
N LEU A 123 15.31 -9.73 17.64
CA LEU A 123 15.82 -9.25 16.36
C LEU A 123 16.56 -7.91 16.50
N GLU A 124 16.09 -7.00 17.37
CA GLU A 124 16.77 -5.73 17.67
C GLU A 124 18.10 -5.93 18.41
N SER A 125 18.27 -7.06 19.11
CA SER A 125 19.44 -7.37 19.94
C SER A 125 20.35 -8.45 19.34
N ILE A 126 20.20 -8.78 18.05
CA ILE A 126 21.05 -9.79 17.42
C ILE A 126 22.52 -9.43 17.51
N ASN A 127 23.35 -10.44 17.71
CA ASN A 127 24.80 -10.28 17.58
C ASN A 127 25.19 -10.46 16.11
N GLU A 128 25.36 -9.34 15.39
CA GLU A 128 25.73 -9.33 13.97
C GLU A 128 27.00 -10.13 13.65
N THR A 129 27.93 -10.26 14.60
CA THR A 129 29.17 -11.05 14.40
C THR A 129 28.93 -12.56 14.34
N LYS A 130 27.77 -13.03 14.79
CA LYS A 130 27.39 -14.46 14.82
C LYS A 130 26.47 -14.87 13.68
N VAL A 131 26.05 -13.93 12.82
CA VAL A 131 25.18 -14.20 11.68
C VAL A 131 25.85 -13.77 10.38
N SER A 132 25.35 -14.26 9.25
CA SER A 132 25.83 -13.80 7.95
C SER A 132 25.48 -12.32 7.74
N THR A 133 26.33 -11.60 7.01
CA THR A 133 26.07 -10.20 6.67
C THR A 133 24.75 -10.03 5.91
N SER A 134 24.39 -10.98 5.04
CA SER A 134 23.09 -10.98 4.35
C SER A 134 21.94 -11.08 5.35
N LEU A 135 21.99 -12.01 6.31
CA LEU A 135 20.92 -12.17 7.31
C LEU A 135 20.78 -10.94 8.21
N ALA A 136 21.89 -10.36 8.67
CA ALA A 136 21.86 -9.12 9.46
C ALA A 136 21.18 -7.96 8.70
N LYS A 137 21.52 -7.78 7.41
CA LYS A 137 20.87 -6.78 6.54
C LYS A 137 19.37 -7.07 6.37
N GLN A 138 18.99 -8.34 6.21
CA GLN A 138 17.57 -8.75 6.11
C GLN A 138 16.80 -8.42 7.41
N VAL A 139 17.39 -8.68 8.58
CA VAL A 139 16.78 -8.34 9.88
C VAL A 139 16.59 -6.83 10.02
N SER A 140 17.65 -6.05 9.79
CA SER A 140 17.59 -4.59 9.87
C SER A 140 16.53 -4.01 8.93
N HIS A 141 16.44 -4.54 7.70
CA HIS A 141 15.44 -4.12 6.72
C HIS A 141 14.01 -4.49 7.15
N ALA A 142 13.78 -5.72 7.61
CA ALA A 142 12.46 -6.18 8.05
C ALA A 142 11.92 -5.39 9.25
N LEU A 143 12.78 -5.08 10.24
CA LEU A 143 12.40 -4.27 11.40
C LEU A 143 11.98 -2.85 11.01
N LYS A 144 12.53 -2.31 9.92
CA LYS A 144 12.13 -1.02 9.37
C LYS A 144 10.88 -1.11 8.49
N GLN A 145 10.81 -2.13 7.64
CA GLN A 145 9.76 -2.30 6.64
C GLN A 145 9.49 -3.80 6.41
N PRO A 146 8.53 -4.39 7.14
CA PRO A 146 8.20 -5.80 6.98
C PRO A 146 7.65 -6.12 5.58
N LEU A 147 7.82 -7.36 5.12
CA LEU A 147 7.41 -7.81 3.79
C LEU A 147 5.92 -7.57 3.51
N ARG A 148 5.05 -7.75 4.51
CA ARG A 148 3.60 -7.53 4.34
C ARG A 148 3.27 -6.06 4.04
N LYS A 149 4.05 -5.12 4.57
CA LYS A 149 3.82 -3.67 4.45
C LYS A 149 4.72 -2.99 3.43
N GLY A 150 5.72 -3.70 2.91
CA GLY A 150 6.61 -3.22 1.85
C GLY A 150 6.00 -3.31 0.45
N LEU A 151 6.46 -2.43 -0.44
CA LEU A 151 6.14 -2.50 -1.88
C LEU A 151 6.96 -3.62 -2.56
N PRO A 152 6.33 -4.54 -3.31
CA PRO A 152 7.02 -5.71 -3.89
C PRO A 152 8.29 -5.37 -4.66
N ARG A 153 8.24 -4.32 -5.50
CA ARG A 153 9.41 -3.92 -6.31
C ARG A 153 10.55 -3.31 -5.51
N LEU A 154 10.25 -2.53 -4.47
CA LEU A 154 11.30 -2.06 -3.56
C LEU A 154 11.90 -3.24 -2.78
N GLN A 155 11.06 -4.15 -2.30
CA GLN A 155 11.52 -5.35 -1.60
C GLN A 155 12.43 -6.21 -2.50
N ALA A 156 12.06 -6.40 -3.77
CA ALA A 156 12.89 -7.07 -4.76
C ALA A 156 14.21 -6.33 -5.02
N ARG A 157 14.17 -5.00 -5.13
CA ARG A 157 15.37 -4.16 -5.33
C ARG A 157 16.40 -4.32 -4.20
N HIS A 158 15.93 -4.51 -2.97
CA HIS A 158 16.77 -4.78 -1.80
C HIS A 158 17.20 -6.24 -1.70
N TYR A 159 16.32 -7.19 -2.06
CA TYR A 159 16.58 -8.62 -1.89
C TYR A 159 17.52 -9.19 -2.95
N ILE A 160 17.45 -8.75 -4.21
CA ILE A 160 18.26 -9.32 -5.31
C ILE A 160 19.77 -9.31 -5.00
N PRO A 161 20.39 -8.21 -4.52
CA PRO A 161 21.81 -8.22 -4.11
C PRO A 161 22.11 -9.18 -2.94
N LEU A 162 21.18 -9.30 -1.99
CA LEU A 162 21.34 -10.20 -0.83
C LEU A 162 21.27 -11.67 -1.27
N TYR A 163 20.35 -11.99 -2.19
CA TYR A 163 20.24 -13.31 -2.80
C TYR A 163 21.51 -13.67 -3.58
N GLN A 164 22.12 -12.71 -4.30
CA GLN A 164 23.39 -12.94 -4.98
C GLN A 164 24.56 -13.24 -4.01
N GLU A 165 24.55 -12.66 -2.81
CA GLU A 165 25.56 -12.93 -1.77
C GLU A 165 25.38 -14.33 -1.12
N GLU A 166 24.21 -14.98 -1.25
CA GLU A 166 23.95 -16.29 -0.66
C GLU A 166 24.70 -17.40 -1.41
N PRO A 167 25.54 -18.23 -0.73
CA PRO A 167 26.30 -19.29 -1.40
C PRO A 167 25.45 -20.34 -2.12
N SER A 168 24.20 -20.53 -1.68
CA SER A 168 23.24 -21.52 -2.19
C SER A 168 22.28 -20.96 -3.24
N HIS A 169 22.44 -19.72 -3.69
CA HIS A 169 21.49 -19.11 -4.61
C HIS A 169 21.42 -19.84 -5.95
N ASN A 170 20.24 -19.81 -6.57
CA ASN A 170 20.04 -20.33 -7.91
C ASN A 170 20.46 -19.27 -8.95
N GLY A 171 21.56 -19.51 -9.66
CA GLY A 171 22.08 -18.56 -10.66
C GLY A 171 21.11 -18.27 -11.83
N VAL A 172 20.27 -19.24 -12.21
CA VAL A 172 19.24 -19.03 -13.25
C VAL A 172 18.16 -18.09 -12.72
N LEU A 173 17.69 -18.31 -11.48
CA LEU A 173 16.68 -17.47 -10.85
C LEU A 173 17.16 -16.04 -10.64
N LEU A 174 18.41 -15.87 -10.19
CA LEU A 174 19.04 -14.55 -10.05
C LEU A 174 19.13 -13.82 -11.40
N THR A 175 19.56 -14.52 -12.45
CA THR A 175 19.66 -13.94 -13.79
C THR A 175 18.29 -13.49 -14.30
N LEU A 176 17.27 -14.33 -14.13
CA LEU A 176 15.89 -13.99 -14.49
C LEU A 176 15.41 -12.75 -13.72
N ALA A 177 15.59 -12.71 -12.41
CA ALA A 177 15.17 -11.59 -11.58
C ALA A 177 15.82 -10.26 -12.00
N LYS A 178 17.12 -10.25 -12.31
CA LYS A 178 17.80 -9.04 -12.80
C LYS A 178 17.33 -8.59 -14.17
N LEU A 179 17.18 -9.53 -15.11
CA LEU A 179 16.66 -9.24 -16.46
C LEU A 179 15.24 -8.68 -16.39
N ASP A 180 14.37 -9.34 -15.65
CA ASP A 180 13.00 -8.91 -15.42
C ASP A 180 12.94 -7.53 -14.78
N PHE A 181 13.76 -7.31 -13.74
CA PHE A 181 13.80 -6.03 -13.05
C PHE A 181 14.16 -4.89 -14.00
N ASN A 182 15.21 -5.06 -14.79
CA ASN A 182 15.69 -4.05 -15.72
C ASN A 182 14.71 -3.83 -16.88
N LEU A 183 14.12 -4.89 -17.44
CA LEU A 183 13.13 -4.77 -18.52
C LEU A 183 11.88 -4.00 -18.06
N LEU A 184 11.37 -4.31 -16.87
CA LEU A 184 10.22 -3.63 -16.32
C LEU A 184 10.55 -2.17 -15.93
N GLN A 185 11.77 -1.90 -15.47
CA GLN A 185 12.27 -0.54 -15.25
C GLN A 185 12.25 0.27 -16.56
N GLU A 186 12.68 -0.29 -17.69
CA GLU A 186 12.61 0.39 -19.00
C GLU A 186 11.16 0.73 -19.40
N GLN A 187 10.22 -0.19 -19.16
CA GLN A 187 8.80 0.06 -19.37
C GLN A 187 8.29 1.22 -18.49
N HIS A 188 8.57 1.18 -17.18
CA HIS A 188 8.16 2.24 -16.25
C HIS A 188 8.79 3.60 -16.60
N GLN A 189 10.03 3.63 -17.07
CA GLN A 189 10.68 4.84 -17.58
C GLN A 189 9.95 5.43 -18.80
N TRP A 190 9.53 4.57 -19.73
CA TRP A 190 8.75 5.01 -20.89
C TRP A 190 7.37 5.56 -20.49
N GLU A 191 6.69 4.87 -19.59
CA GLU A 191 5.40 5.31 -19.00
C GLU A 191 5.57 6.67 -18.31
N LEU A 192 6.56 6.81 -17.43
CA LEU A 192 6.87 8.05 -16.73
C LEU A 192 7.21 9.19 -17.70
N GLY A 193 7.93 8.90 -18.79
CA GLY A 193 8.22 9.87 -19.85
C GLY A 193 6.98 10.34 -20.62
N LYS A 194 5.95 9.50 -20.78
CA LYS A 194 4.64 9.93 -21.31
C LYS A 194 3.89 10.80 -20.30
N ILE A 195 3.82 10.36 -19.05
CA ILE A 195 3.10 11.08 -17.98
C ILE A 195 3.73 12.44 -17.72
N SER A 196 5.06 12.54 -17.73
CA SER A 196 5.78 13.80 -17.56
C SER A 196 5.53 14.77 -18.73
N ARG A 197 5.36 14.27 -19.96
CA ARG A 197 4.95 15.10 -21.10
C ARG A 197 3.52 15.60 -20.94
N TRP A 198 2.58 14.72 -20.60
CA TRP A 198 1.20 15.09 -20.29
C TRP A 198 1.13 16.17 -19.20
N TRP A 199 1.86 15.99 -18.11
CA TRP A 199 1.93 16.95 -17.01
C TRP A 199 2.51 18.30 -17.44
N LYS A 200 3.55 18.28 -18.29
CA LYS A 200 4.14 19.49 -18.87
C LYS A 200 3.18 20.21 -19.83
N ASP A 201 2.38 19.47 -20.61
CA ASP A 201 1.41 20.04 -21.54
C ASP A 201 0.25 20.73 -20.82
N ILE A 202 -0.09 20.29 -19.59
CA ILE A 202 -1.00 21.01 -18.71
C ILE A 202 -0.40 22.35 -18.27
N ASP A 203 0.93 22.48 -18.18
CA ASP A 203 1.64 23.68 -17.70
C ASP A 203 1.28 24.03 -16.25
N VAL A 204 1.34 23.00 -15.39
CA VAL A 204 0.96 23.09 -13.96
C VAL A 204 1.66 24.22 -13.21
N PRO A 205 2.98 24.44 -13.34
CA PRO A 205 3.64 25.53 -12.61
C PRO A 205 3.08 26.92 -12.92
N ARG A 206 2.56 27.13 -14.14
CA ARG A 206 1.95 28.41 -14.53
C ARG A 206 0.45 28.47 -14.24
N LYS A 207 -0.30 27.40 -14.51
CA LYS A 207 -1.76 27.37 -14.31
C LYS A 207 -2.16 27.20 -12.85
N PHE A 208 -1.36 26.47 -12.07
CA PHE A 208 -1.61 26.11 -10.67
C PHE A 208 -0.35 26.34 -9.82
N PRO A 209 0.14 27.59 -9.69
CA PRO A 209 1.40 27.88 -8.98
C PRO A 209 1.33 27.59 -7.47
N PHE A 210 0.13 27.40 -6.93
CA PHE A 210 -0.12 27.00 -5.54
C PHE A 210 -0.01 25.48 -5.33
N ALA A 211 -0.13 24.69 -6.40
CA ALA A 211 -0.17 23.24 -6.30
C ALA A 211 1.24 22.63 -6.23
N ARG A 212 1.35 21.49 -5.55
CA ARG A 212 2.60 20.73 -5.45
C ARG A 212 2.97 20.10 -6.80
N ASP A 213 4.19 20.37 -7.30
CA ASP A 213 4.71 19.70 -8.49
C ASP A 213 5.42 18.38 -8.11
N ARG A 214 4.68 17.27 -8.20
CA ARG A 214 5.06 15.95 -7.65
C ARG A 214 4.72 14.78 -8.59
N ILE A 215 4.74 15.01 -9.90
CA ILE A 215 4.27 13.98 -10.84
C ILE A 215 5.07 12.67 -10.80
N VAL A 216 6.38 12.74 -10.50
CA VAL A 216 7.25 11.56 -10.38
C VAL A 216 6.91 10.77 -9.12
N GLU A 217 6.68 11.46 -8.00
CA GLU A 217 6.26 10.88 -6.74
C GLU A 217 4.86 10.24 -6.85
N LEU A 218 3.95 10.87 -7.58
CA LEU A 218 2.61 10.32 -7.85
C LEU A 218 2.69 9.09 -8.78
N PHE A 219 3.58 9.09 -9.77
CA PHE A 219 3.83 7.89 -10.56
C PHE A 219 4.44 6.76 -9.72
N PHE A 220 5.37 7.08 -8.81
CA PHE A 220 5.90 6.12 -7.84
C PHE A 220 4.79 5.52 -6.98
N TRP A 221 3.89 6.36 -6.46
CA TRP A 221 2.74 5.95 -5.66
C TRP A 221 1.90 4.92 -6.39
N ILE A 222 1.57 5.20 -7.66
CA ILE A 222 0.73 4.31 -8.48
C ILE A 222 1.47 3.06 -8.95
N SER A 223 2.78 3.15 -9.19
CA SER A 223 3.63 1.98 -9.46
C SER A 223 3.71 1.04 -8.26
N GLY A 224 3.50 1.56 -7.04
CA GLY A 224 3.32 0.74 -5.84
C GLY A 224 2.01 -0.05 -5.84
N VAL A 225 0.94 0.48 -6.46
CA VAL A 225 -0.36 -0.19 -6.59
C VAL A 225 -0.30 -1.31 -7.63
N TYR A 226 0.34 -1.03 -8.77
CA TYR A 226 0.54 -1.95 -9.89
C TYR A 226 1.96 -1.84 -10.41
N PHE A 227 2.78 -2.86 -10.27
CA PHE A 227 4.10 -2.84 -10.89
C PHE A 227 4.18 -3.71 -12.15
N GLU A 228 3.33 -4.73 -12.23
CA GLU A 228 3.31 -5.77 -13.23
C GLU A 228 3.10 -5.18 -14.65
N PRO A 229 3.76 -5.71 -15.69
CA PRO A 229 3.80 -5.10 -17.02
C PRO A 229 2.40 -4.91 -17.66
N GLU A 230 1.47 -5.83 -17.43
CA GLU A 230 0.12 -5.84 -17.99
C GLU A 230 -0.77 -4.69 -17.50
N PHE A 231 -0.42 -4.04 -16.40
CA PHE A 231 -1.20 -2.94 -15.82
C PHE A 231 -0.77 -1.54 -16.28
N ALA A 232 -0.06 -1.44 -17.41
CA ALA A 232 0.40 -0.16 -17.97
C ALA A 232 -0.73 0.87 -18.16
N VAL A 233 -1.88 0.42 -18.69
CA VAL A 233 -3.06 1.29 -18.89
C VAL A 233 -3.65 1.71 -17.54
N ALA A 234 -3.76 0.79 -16.57
CA ALA A 234 -4.24 1.11 -15.24
C ALA A 234 -3.33 2.12 -14.52
N ARG A 235 -2.01 1.99 -14.66
CA ARG A 235 -1.04 2.95 -14.13
C ARG A 235 -1.20 4.33 -14.78
N ASP A 236 -1.29 4.41 -16.11
CA ASP A 236 -1.47 5.70 -16.81
C ASP A 236 -2.73 6.43 -16.33
N ILE A 237 -3.87 5.72 -16.29
CA ILE A 237 -5.14 6.26 -15.82
C ILE A 237 -5.04 6.73 -14.37
N LEU A 238 -4.58 5.86 -13.46
CA LEU A 238 -4.59 6.15 -12.04
C LEU A 238 -3.58 7.25 -11.67
N THR A 239 -2.42 7.32 -12.33
CA THR A 239 -1.44 8.40 -12.11
C THR A 239 -2.00 9.76 -12.53
N LYS A 240 -2.68 9.84 -13.68
CA LYS A 240 -3.31 11.08 -14.11
C LYS A 240 -4.45 11.50 -13.17
N VAL A 241 -5.25 10.54 -12.69
CA VAL A 241 -6.33 10.83 -11.74
C VAL A 241 -5.79 11.32 -10.40
N ILE A 242 -4.83 10.63 -9.78
CA ILE A 242 -4.25 11.09 -8.50
C ILE A 242 -3.55 12.44 -8.64
N ALA A 243 -2.94 12.74 -9.80
CA ALA A 243 -2.32 14.03 -10.08
C ALA A 243 -3.33 15.18 -10.12
N LEU A 244 -4.47 14.99 -10.80
CA LEU A 244 -5.55 15.99 -10.76
C LEU A 244 -6.21 16.06 -9.38
N THR A 245 -6.38 14.94 -8.67
CA THR A 245 -6.89 14.96 -7.29
C THR A 245 -5.97 15.73 -6.36
N SER A 246 -4.64 15.65 -6.51
CA SER A 246 -3.71 16.44 -5.70
C SER A 246 -3.81 17.93 -5.99
N ILE A 247 -4.09 18.35 -7.23
CA ILE A 247 -4.38 19.76 -7.53
C ILE A 247 -5.72 20.16 -6.89
N LEU A 248 -6.73 19.29 -6.96
CA LEU A 248 -8.04 19.56 -6.36
C LEU A 248 -7.94 19.73 -4.84
N ASP A 249 -7.18 18.87 -4.18
CA ASP A 249 -6.83 18.97 -2.76
C ASP A 249 -6.24 20.35 -2.43
N ASP A 250 -5.21 20.78 -3.16
CA ASP A 250 -4.60 22.11 -2.97
C ASP A 250 -5.58 23.27 -3.29
N ILE A 251 -6.55 23.07 -4.18
CA ILE A 251 -7.63 24.03 -4.44
C ILE A 251 -8.54 24.17 -3.20
N TYR A 252 -8.97 23.06 -2.59
CA TYR A 252 -9.86 23.09 -1.42
C TYR A 252 -9.17 23.54 -0.13
N ASP A 253 -7.90 23.15 0.06
CA ASP A 253 -7.23 23.30 1.35
C ASP A 253 -6.37 24.56 1.46
N VAL A 254 -5.90 25.10 0.33
CA VAL A 254 -4.90 26.18 0.31
C VAL A 254 -5.41 27.41 -0.43
N TYR A 255 -5.97 27.24 -1.63
CA TYR A 255 -6.09 28.36 -2.56
C TYR A 255 -7.50 28.94 -2.71
N GLY A 256 -8.52 28.09 -2.84
CA GLY A 256 -9.88 28.53 -3.15
C GLY A 256 -10.58 29.21 -1.98
N THR A 257 -11.43 30.21 -2.27
CA THR A 257 -12.33 30.76 -1.25
C THR A 257 -13.58 29.90 -1.11
N LEU A 258 -14.25 29.95 0.04
CA LEU A 258 -15.45 29.14 0.29
C LEU A 258 -16.53 29.34 -0.80
N GLU A 259 -16.70 30.55 -1.32
CA GLU A 259 -17.63 30.86 -2.42
C GLU A 259 -17.20 30.20 -3.74
N GLU A 260 -15.91 30.23 -4.07
CA GLU A 260 -15.38 29.56 -5.26
C GLU A 260 -15.51 28.03 -5.13
N LEU A 261 -15.27 27.50 -3.92
CA LEU A 261 -15.38 26.07 -3.63
C LEU A 261 -16.79 25.52 -3.82
N VAL A 262 -17.84 26.32 -3.55
CA VAL A 262 -19.22 25.97 -3.91
C VAL A 262 -19.33 25.71 -5.41
N LEU A 263 -18.83 26.65 -6.23
CA LEU A 263 -18.99 26.61 -7.68
C LEU A 263 -18.28 25.40 -8.30
N ILE A 264 -17.02 25.14 -7.93
CA ILE A 264 -16.28 23.97 -8.47
C ILE A 264 -16.89 22.66 -8.00
N THR A 265 -17.37 22.58 -6.76
CA THR A 265 -18.07 21.39 -6.25
C THR A 265 -19.29 21.11 -7.11
N GLU A 266 -20.14 22.10 -7.34
CA GLU A 266 -21.33 21.99 -8.19
C GLU A 266 -21.00 21.62 -9.63
N ALA A 267 -19.95 22.20 -10.20
CA ALA A 267 -19.49 21.86 -11.55
C ALA A 267 -19.11 20.39 -11.65
N ILE A 268 -18.31 19.87 -10.71
CA ILE A 268 -17.95 18.45 -10.63
C ILE A 268 -19.20 17.59 -10.43
N GLN A 269 -20.17 18.01 -9.61
CA GLN A 269 -21.41 17.24 -9.44
C GLN A 269 -22.22 17.12 -10.74
N LYS A 270 -22.32 18.21 -11.51
CA LYS A 270 -23.01 18.25 -12.81
C LYS A 270 -22.25 17.45 -13.87
N TRP A 271 -20.92 17.53 -13.87
CA TRP A 271 -20.03 16.85 -14.83
C TRP A 271 -20.35 17.22 -16.29
N ASP A 272 -20.65 18.50 -16.52
CA ASP A 272 -20.99 19.08 -17.82
C ASP A 272 -19.97 20.16 -18.22
N VAL A 273 -19.67 20.31 -19.50
CA VAL A 273 -18.78 21.36 -20.04
C VAL A 273 -19.36 22.75 -19.79
N ASP A 274 -20.69 22.89 -19.85
CA ASP A 274 -21.37 24.18 -19.61
C ASP A 274 -21.24 24.63 -18.15
N ALA A 275 -20.91 23.72 -17.23
CA ALA A 275 -20.65 24.06 -15.83
C ALA A 275 -19.29 24.75 -15.61
N MET A 276 -18.50 24.95 -16.68
CA MET A 276 -17.32 25.82 -16.65
C MET A 276 -17.69 27.29 -16.48
N ASP A 277 -18.86 27.70 -16.99
CA ASP A 277 -19.30 29.09 -16.97
C ASP A 277 -19.50 29.57 -15.52
N GLY A 278 -18.79 30.64 -15.16
CA GLY A 278 -18.85 31.24 -13.83
C GLY A 278 -17.77 30.77 -12.85
N LEU A 279 -16.97 29.75 -13.20
CA LEU A 279 -15.78 29.41 -12.42
C LEU A 279 -14.68 30.48 -12.59
N PRO A 280 -13.83 30.73 -11.57
CA PRO A 280 -12.58 31.46 -11.74
C PRO A 280 -11.67 30.84 -12.81
N GLU A 281 -10.80 31.63 -13.43
CA GLU A 281 -9.96 31.18 -14.56
C GLU A 281 -9.14 29.92 -14.25
N TYR A 282 -8.53 29.84 -13.06
CA TYR A 282 -7.75 28.66 -12.65
C TYR A 282 -8.65 27.43 -12.43
N MET A 283 -9.86 27.59 -11.89
CA MET A 283 -10.81 26.50 -11.72
C MET A 283 -11.39 26.02 -13.06
N GLN A 284 -11.62 26.93 -14.02
CA GLN A 284 -11.96 26.56 -15.39
C GLN A 284 -10.84 25.73 -16.03
N ALA A 285 -9.59 26.16 -15.83
CA ALA A 285 -8.44 25.41 -16.33
C ALA A 285 -8.37 24.01 -15.72
N TYR A 286 -8.53 23.88 -14.40
CA TYR A 286 -8.57 22.57 -13.72
C TYR A 286 -9.71 21.70 -14.24
N TYR A 287 -10.93 22.23 -14.25
CA TYR A 287 -12.13 21.47 -14.60
C TYR A 287 -12.10 21.01 -16.07
N LYS A 288 -11.53 21.82 -16.96
CA LYS A 288 -11.26 21.42 -18.34
C LYS A 288 -10.32 20.21 -18.44
N GLU A 289 -9.20 20.21 -17.72
CA GLU A 289 -8.28 19.06 -17.72
C GLU A 289 -8.95 17.82 -17.09
N LEU A 290 -9.79 17.99 -16.06
CA LEU A 290 -10.57 16.91 -15.47
C LEU A 290 -11.53 16.28 -16.49
N LEU A 291 -12.31 17.10 -17.22
CA LEU A 291 -13.24 16.61 -18.24
C LEU A 291 -12.51 15.89 -19.37
N HIS A 292 -11.42 16.47 -19.88
CA HIS A 292 -10.59 15.85 -20.91
C HIS A 292 -10.01 14.50 -20.47
N LEU A 293 -9.50 14.42 -19.24
CA LEU A 293 -8.96 13.16 -18.71
C LEU A 293 -10.05 12.07 -18.67
N TYR A 294 -11.23 12.39 -18.16
CA TYR A 294 -12.31 11.40 -18.08
C TYR A 294 -12.90 11.04 -19.45
N GLU A 295 -12.80 11.92 -20.44
CA GLU A 295 -13.09 11.58 -21.83
C GLU A 295 -12.03 10.62 -22.41
N GLU A 296 -10.73 10.86 -22.17
CA GLU A 296 -9.63 9.97 -22.55
C GLU A 296 -9.83 8.57 -21.93
N ILE A 297 -10.08 8.50 -20.62
CA ILE A 297 -10.37 7.26 -19.91
C ILE A 297 -11.59 6.56 -20.54
N GLY A 298 -12.65 7.32 -20.82
CA GLY A 298 -13.87 6.79 -21.44
C GLY A 298 -13.62 6.15 -22.80
N ASN A 299 -12.83 6.80 -23.64
CA ASN A 299 -12.42 6.30 -24.94
C ASN A 299 -11.57 5.02 -24.81
N GLU A 300 -10.67 4.98 -23.83
CA GLU A 300 -9.83 3.81 -23.58
C GLU A 300 -10.67 2.58 -23.18
N VAL A 301 -11.52 2.71 -22.15
CA VAL A 301 -12.35 1.58 -21.69
C VAL A 301 -13.46 1.22 -22.68
N ALA A 302 -13.91 2.15 -23.53
CA ALA A 302 -14.91 1.86 -24.56
C ALA A 302 -14.36 0.94 -25.66
N ARG A 303 -13.07 1.04 -26.02
CA ARG A 303 -12.42 0.17 -27.00
C ARG A 303 -12.50 -1.31 -26.60
N GLU A 304 -12.60 -1.59 -25.31
CA GLU A 304 -12.69 -2.93 -24.74
C GLU A 304 -14.12 -3.32 -24.33
N GLY A 305 -15.13 -2.54 -24.69
CA GLY A 305 -16.53 -2.81 -24.30
C GLY A 305 -16.82 -2.57 -22.82
N ARG A 306 -15.97 -1.83 -22.10
CA ARG A 306 -16.01 -1.61 -20.65
C ARG A 306 -16.45 -0.18 -20.27
N SER A 307 -17.19 0.51 -21.14
CA SER A 307 -17.64 1.90 -20.93
C SER A 307 -18.35 2.15 -19.60
N TYR A 308 -19.03 1.13 -19.05
CA TYR A 308 -19.72 1.23 -17.77
C TYR A 308 -18.78 1.58 -16.60
N ARG A 309 -17.49 1.26 -16.70
CA ARG A 309 -16.49 1.52 -15.64
C ARG A 309 -16.27 3.02 -15.40
N LEU A 310 -16.43 3.84 -16.43
CA LEU A 310 -16.30 5.29 -16.33
C LEU A 310 -17.34 5.90 -15.38
N VAL A 311 -18.54 5.33 -15.31
CA VAL A 311 -19.61 5.80 -14.42
C VAL A 311 -19.15 5.71 -12.97
N TYR A 312 -18.55 4.58 -12.59
CA TYR A 312 -18.06 4.36 -11.23
C TYR A 312 -16.90 5.30 -10.88
N ALA A 313 -15.96 5.53 -11.80
CA ALA A 313 -14.86 6.49 -11.60
C ALA A 313 -15.38 7.92 -11.39
N LYS A 314 -16.35 8.36 -12.19
CA LYS A 314 -16.96 9.70 -12.04
C LYS A 314 -17.66 9.85 -10.70
N GLU A 315 -18.44 8.85 -10.29
CA GLU A 315 -19.14 8.90 -8.99
C GLU A 315 -18.17 8.91 -7.80
N ALA A 316 -17.04 8.20 -7.91
CA ALA A 316 -15.97 8.23 -6.91
C ALA A 316 -15.35 9.64 -6.79
N MET A 317 -15.02 10.29 -7.90
CA MET A 317 -14.50 11.67 -7.89
C MET A 317 -15.54 12.69 -7.39
N LYS A 318 -16.83 12.52 -7.75
CA LYS A 318 -17.89 13.37 -7.20
C LYS A 318 -18.00 13.23 -5.68
N LYS A 319 -17.89 12.01 -5.15
CA LYS A 319 -17.87 11.75 -3.71
C LYS A 319 -16.66 12.43 -3.05
N GLN A 320 -15.49 12.36 -3.68
CA GLN A 320 -14.28 13.04 -3.21
C GLN A 320 -14.48 14.55 -3.10
N ALA A 321 -14.93 15.20 -4.17
CA ALA A 321 -15.14 16.66 -4.19
C ALA A 321 -16.16 17.12 -3.14
N ARG A 322 -17.22 16.35 -2.90
CA ARG A 322 -18.18 16.65 -1.81
C ARG A 322 -17.54 16.58 -0.43
N ALA A 323 -16.65 15.62 -0.21
CA ALA A 323 -15.97 15.44 1.06
C ALA A 323 -14.95 16.58 1.30
N PHE A 324 -14.11 16.89 0.32
CA PHE A 324 -13.20 18.04 0.39
C PHE A 324 -13.95 19.34 0.67
N PHE A 325 -15.08 19.57 0.00
CA PHE A 325 -15.88 20.75 0.27
C PHE A 325 -16.42 20.81 1.71
N GLN A 326 -16.81 19.67 2.26
CA GLN A 326 -17.30 19.60 3.63
C GLN A 326 -16.18 19.84 4.66
N GLU A 327 -14.97 19.38 4.38
CA GLU A 327 -13.78 19.66 5.20
C GLU A 327 -13.39 21.14 5.13
N ALA A 328 -13.37 21.72 3.92
CA ALA A 328 -13.12 23.15 3.73
C ALA A 328 -14.14 24.03 4.49
N LYS A 329 -15.41 23.61 4.58
CA LYS A 329 -16.40 24.30 5.43
C LYS A 329 -16.01 24.31 6.89
N TRP A 330 -15.54 23.18 7.43
CA TRP A 330 -15.08 23.14 8.82
C TRP A 330 -13.92 24.09 9.04
N PHE A 331 -12.94 24.09 8.13
CA PHE A 331 -11.80 25.00 8.16
C PHE A 331 -12.25 26.47 8.15
N HIS A 332 -13.03 26.90 7.16
CA HIS A 332 -13.45 28.30 7.01
C HIS A 332 -14.39 28.80 8.12
N THR A 333 -15.10 27.90 8.79
CA THR A 333 -15.99 28.26 9.91
C THR A 333 -15.32 28.14 11.28
N ASN A 334 -14.02 27.78 11.32
CA ASN A 334 -13.29 27.43 12.55
C ASN A 334 -14.00 26.37 13.38
N TYR A 335 -14.70 25.45 12.72
CA TYR A 335 -15.36 24.33 13.38
C TYR A 335 -14.32 23.31 13.83
N THR A 336 -14.34 22.96 15.11
CA THR A 336 -13.52 21.88 15.67
C THR A 336 -14.43 20.66 15.86
N PRO A 337 -14.33 19.62 15.02
CA PRO A 337 -15.15 18.42 15.16
C PRO A 337 -14.72 17.61 16.39
N THR A 338 -15.59 16.72 16.86
CA THR A 338 -15.16 15.60 17.72
C THR A 338 -14.46 14.54 16.88
N LEU A 339 -13.72 13.61 17.48
CA LEU A 339 -13.12 12.49 16.76
C LEU A 339 -14.16 11.60 16.07
N GLU A 340 -15.35 11.47 16.67
CA GLU A 340 -16.50 10.75 16.11
C GLU A 340 -17.06 11.44 14.84
N GLU A 341 -17.09 12.77 14.81
CA GLU A 341 -17.47 13.53 13.61
C GLU A 341 -16.36 13.56 12.56
N TYR A 342 -15.11 13.70 13.01
CA TYR A 342 -13.91 13.81 12.19
C TYR A 342 -13.71 12.56 11.32
N MET A 343 -13.65 11.37 11.95
CA MET A 343 -13.23 10.15 11.26
C MET A 343 -14.07 9.82 10.02
N PRO A 344 -15.41 9.79 10.04
CA PRO A 344 -16.20 9.43 8.86
C PRO A 344 -15.97 10.33 7.65
N LEU A 345 -15.75 11.64 7.85
CA LEU A 345 -15.44 12.55 6.75
C LEU A 345 -14.00 12.33 6.28
N GLN A 346 -13.07 12.22 7.22
CA GLN A 346 -11.64 12.23 6.97
C GLN A 346 -11.11 10.98 6.31
N LEU A 347 -11.78 9.85 6.52
CA LEU A 347 -11.56 8.63 5.74
C LEU A 347 -11.84 8.85 4.25
N ILE A 348 -12.89 9.60 3.91
CA ILE A 348 -13.22 9.92 2.52
C ILE A 348 -12.22 10.93 1.96
N THR A 349 -11.87 11.98 2.70
CA THR A 349 -10.99 13.04 2.19
C THR A 349 -9.56 12.58 1.92
N THR A 350 -9.12 11.44 2.47
CA THR A 350 -7.86 10.79 2.05
C THR A 350 -7.74 10.53 0.55
N GLY A 351 -8.86 10.41 -0.16
CA GLY A 351 -8.87 9.98 -1.56
C GLY A 351 -8.75 8.48 -1.76
N TYR A 352 -8.49 7.68 -0.72
CA TYR A 352 -8.20 6.25 -0.88
C TYR A 352 -9.40 5.44 -1.36
N GLY A 353 -10.63 5.75 -0.95
CA GLY A 353 -11.82 5.13 -1.53
C GLY A 353 -11.99 5.46 -3.02
N MET A 354 -11.64 6.68 -3.43
CA MET A 354 -11.65 7.10 -4.84
C MET A 354 -10.55 6.40 -5.63
N LEU A 355 -9.33 6.32 -5.10
CA LEU A 355 -8.22 5.62 -5.73
C LEU A 355 -8.47 4.12 -5.82
N ALA A 356 -8.98 3.49 -4.76
CA ALA A 356 -9.35 2.07 -4.76
C ALA A 356 -10.34 1.76 -5.89
N THR A 357 -11.41 2.57 -6.02
CA THR A 357 -12.40 2.43 -7.08
C THR A 357 -11.81 2.68 -8.47
N THR A 358 -11.06 3.76 -8.65
CA THR A 358 -10.49 4.17 -9.94
C THR A 358 -9.41 3.20 -10.41
N SER A 359 -8.68 2.58 -9.47
CA SER A 359 -7.65 1.61 -9.79
C SER A 359 -8.18 0.45 -10.64
N LEU A 360 -9.45 0.07 -10.46
CA LEU A 360 -10.09 -1.04 -11.18
C LEU A 360 -10.43 -0.70 -12.64
N VAL A 361 -10.42 0.57 -13.03
CA VAL A 361 -10.91 1.02 -14.35
C VAL A 361 -10.11 0.42 -15.49
N GLY A 362 -8.77 0.50 -15.41
CA GLY A 362 -7.85 0.01 -16.43
C GLY A 362 -7.41 -1.45 -16.28
N MET A 363 -7.99 -2.21 -15.34
CA MET A 363 -7.65 -3.62 -15.14
C MET A 363 -8.33 -4.54 -16.17
N GLY A 364 -7.88 -5.79 -16.28
CA GLY A 364 -8.47 -6.79 -17.19
C GLY A 364 -9.87 -7.29 -16.80
N ASP A 365 -10.24 -8.47 -17.32
CA ASP A 365 -11.58 -9.07 -17.15
C ASP A 365 -11.89 -9.56 -15.74
N VAL A 366 -10.90 -9.62 -14.85
CA VAL A 366 -11.09 -9.93 -13.43
C VAL A 366 -12.02 -8.91 -12.74
N VAL A 367 -12.10 -7.69 -13.27
CA VAL A 367 -12.95 -6.60 -12.76
C VAL A 367 -14.33 -6.65 -13.42
N THR A 368 -15.36 -6.75 -12.59
CA THR A 368 -16.76 -6.84 -12.99
C THR A 368 -17.57 -5.64 -12.47
N ARG A 369 -18.88 -5.60 -12.69
CA ARG A 369 -19.73 -4.59 -12.06
C ARG A 369 -19.78 -4.74 -10.53
N HIS A 370 -19.87 -5.98 -10.07
CA HIS A 370 -19.86 -6.33 -8.64
C HIS A 370 -18.62 -5.79 -7.93
N THR A 371 -17.44 -5.83 -8.57
CA THR A 371 -16.21 -5.32 -7.94
C THR A 371 -16.25 -3.80 -7.73
N PHE A 372 -16.91 -3.03 -8.61
CA PHE A 372 -17.08 -1.59 -8.40
C PHE A 372 -18.14 -1.28 -7.33
N GLU A 373 -19.25 -2.03 -7.33
CA GLU A 373 -20.30 -1.89 -6.30
C GLU A 373 -19.75 -2.23 -4.92
N TRP A 374 -18.91 -3.25 -4.82
CA TRP A 374 -18.14 -3.60 -3.63
C TRP A 374 -17.20 -2.46 -3.20
N ALA A 375 -16.40 -1.90 -4.11
CA ALA A 375 -15.41 -0.87 -3.79
C ALA A 375 -16.06 0.47 -3.35
N LEU A 376 -17.19 0.85 -3.96
CA LEU A 376 -17.96 2.04 -3.57
C LEU A 376 -18.83 1.85 -2.33
N GLY A 377 -19.14 0.60 -2.00
CA GLY A 377 -19.95 0.23 -0.85
C GLY A 377 -19.24 0.42 0.48
N ASP A 378 -19.90 -0.02 1.55
CA ASP A 378 -19.29 -0.07 2.87
C ASP A 378 -18.40 -1.32 2.99
N CYS A 379 -17.18 -1.22 2.46
CA CYS A 379 -16.23 -2.32 2.44
C CYS A 379 -15.13 -2.16 3.51
N LYS A 380 -14.96 -3.22 4.33
CA LYS A 380 -14.02 -3.26 5.46
C LYS A 380 -12.57 -3.00 5.05
N ILE A 381 -12.06 -3.66 4.00
CA ILE A 381 -10.67 -3.46 3.55
C ILE A 381 -10.42 -2.03 3.03
N VAL A 382 -11.39 -1.41 2.35
CA VAL A 382 -11.26 -0.03 1.86
C VAL A 382 -11.24 0.95 3.02
N LYS A 383 -12.17 0.80 3.99
CA LYS A 383 -12.17 1.59 5.22
C LYS A 383 -10.88 1.44 6.03
N ALA A 384 -10.33 0.23 6.08
CA ALA A 384 -9.05 -0.02 6.74
C ALA A 384 -7.90 0.69 6.02
N ALA A 385 -7.86 0.66 4.68
CA ALA A 385 -6.87 1.39 3.90
C ALA A 385 -7.00 2.92 4.06
N GLU A 386 -8.21 3.46 4.06
CA GLU A 386 -8.50 4.87 4.37
C GLU A 386 -8.04 5.23 5.79
N THR A 387 -8.25 4.33 6.77
CA THR A 387 -7.84 4.51 8.17
C THR A 387 -6.32 4.56 8.29
N ILE A 388 -5.61 3.62 7.65
CA ILE A 388 -4.15 3.62 7.59
C ILE A 388 -3.66 4.91 6.96
N CYS A 389 -4.25 5.33 5.83
CA CYS A 389 -3.85 6.55 5.15
C CYS A 389 -4.02 7.78 6.04
N ARG A 390 -5.23 8.02 6.55
CA ARG A 390 -5.55 9.20 7.36
C ARG A 390 -4.67 9.27 8.61
N LEU A 391 -4.60 8.18 9.35
CA LEU A 391 -3.94 8.18 10.65
C LEU A 391 -2.41 8.24 10.54
N MET A 392 -1.80 7.64 9.52
CA MET A 392 -0.36 7.76 9.29
C MET A 392 0.01 9.15 8.77
N ASP A 393 -0.83 9.73 7.91
CA ASP A 393 -0.68 11.11 7.45
C ASP A 393 -0.77 12.08 8.64
N ASP A 394 -1.85 12.03 9.42
CA ASP A 394 -2.07 12.89 10.58
C ASP A 394 -0.92 12.87 11.59
N ILE A 395 -0.32 11.71 11.85
CA ILE A 395 0.88 11.61 12.71
C ILE A 395 2.07 12.32 12.06
N SER A 396 2.31 12.05 10.78
CA SER A 396 3.53 12.49 10.08
C SER A 396 3.50 13.97 9.71
N SER A 397 2.31 14.51 9.45
CA SER A 397 2.07 15.89 9.05
C SER A 397 1.71 16.80 10.22
N HIS A 398 1.37 16.24 11.40
CA HIS A 398 0.87 16.94 12.60
C HIS A 398 1.48 18.33 12.84
N HIS A 399 2.80 18.40 13.01
CA HIS A 399 3.49 19.66 13.31
C HIS A 399 3.57 20.63 12.13
N PHE A 400 3.54 20.14 10.91
CA PHE A 400 3.51 20.96 9.71
C PHE A 400 2.14 21.60 9.53
N GLU A 401 1.08 20.80 9.71
CA GLU A 401 -0.32 21.22 9.65
C GLU A 401 -0.65 22.30 10.68
N GLN A 402 -0.19 22.12 11.92
CA GLN A 402 -0.31 23.14 12.96
C GLN A 402 0.32 24.49 12.56
N LYS A 403 1.49 24.47 11.93
CA LYS A 403 2.23 25.70 11.57
C LYS A 403 1.53 26.48 10.45
N ARG A 404 0.92 25.79 9.49
CA ARG A 404 0.15 26.45 8.42
C ARG A 404 -1.27 26.81 8.86
N GLY A 405 -1.69 26.37 10.05
CA GLY A 405 -2.98 26.69 10.64
C GLY A 405 -4.14 25.94 10.01
N HIS A 406 -3.91 24.72 9.51
CA HIS A 406 -4.93 23.88 8.87
C HIS A 406 -5.90 23.25 9.90
N LEU A 407 -6.84 22.42 9.42
CA LEU A 407 -7.81 21.74 10.28
C LEU A 407 -7.12 20.82 11.30
N VAL A 408 -7.77 20.65 12.46
CA VAL A 408 -7.24 19.86 13.57
C VAL A 408 -7.07 18.38 13.19
N SER A 409 -5.87 17.84 13.39
CA SER A 409 -5.56 16.42 13.13
C SER A 409 -6.15 15.48 14.20
N ALA A 410 -6.23 14.17 13.91
CA ALA A 410 -6.64 13.17 14.90
C ALA A 410 -5.76 13.18 16.17
N VAL A 411 -4.47 13.52 16.05
CA VAL A 411 -3.54 13.66 17.19
C VAL A 411 -4.06 14.74 18.14
N GLU A 412 -4.38 15.93 17.62
CA GLU A 412 -4.89 17.05 18.42
C GLU A 412 -6.25 16.77 19.04
N LEU A 413 -7.14 16.14 18.28
CA LEU A 413 -8.47 15.79 18.75
C LEU A 413 -8.39 14.84 19.93
N LEU A 414 -7.57 13.78 19.84
CA LEU A 414 -7.36 12.86 20.96
C LEU A 414 -6.72 13.53 22.18
N MET A 415 -5.72 14.38 21.98
CA MET A 415 -5.10 15.16 23.06
C MET A 415 -6.14 16.02 23.77
N LYS A 416 -7.01 16.72 23.02
CA LYS A 416 -8.05 17.61 23.56
C LYS A 416 -9.16 16.84 24.27
N GLU A 417 -9.68 15.77 23.67
CA GLU A 417 -10.81 15.00 24.20
C GLU A 417 -10.46 14.20 25.46
N HIS A 418 -9.25 13.66 25.52
CA HIS A 418 -8.83 12.77 26.61
C HIS A 418 -7.78 13.38 27.55
N SER A 419 -7.39 14.64 27.34
CA SER A 419 -6.35 15.31 28.13
C SER A 419 -5.03 14.51 28.20
N MET A 420 -4.67 13.87 27.09
CA MET A 420 -3.47 13.03 26.97
C MET A 420 -2.31 13.80 26.34
N SER A 421 -1.08 13.32 26.58
CA SER A 421 0.10 13.82 25.88
C SER A 421 0.09 13.44 24.40
N GLU A 422 0.86 14.17 23.59
CA GLU A 422 1.03 13.88 22.16
C GLU A 422 1.53 12.45 21.92
N LEU A 423 2.50 12.00 22.71
CA LEU A 423 3.04 10.64 22.64
C LEU A 423 1.98 9.57 22.94
N GLU A 424 1.10 9.83 23.91
CA GLU A 424 -0.02 8.93 24.23
C GLU A 424 -1.06 8.89 23.10
N ALA A 425 -1.35 10.05 22.50
CA ALA A 425 -2.26 10.16 21.36
C ALA A 425 -1.71 9.42 20.13
N GLU A 426 -0.45 9.65 19.78
CA GLU A 426 0.23 8.91 18.72
C GLU A 426 0.20 7.39 18.96
N LYS A 427 0.47 6.95 20.20
CA LYS A 427 0.43 5.54 20.54
C LYS A 427 -0.96 4.94 20.33
N GLU A 428 -2.01 5.66 20.70
CA GLU A 428 -3.39 5.22 20.49
C GLU A 428 -3.77 5.17 19.01
N ILE A 429 -3.35 6.18 18.23
CA ILE A 429 -3.54 6.20 16.78
C ILE A 429 -2.80 5.03 16.11
N ARG A 430 -1.56 4.75 16.50
CA ARG A 430 -0.78 3.61 15.96
C ARG A 430 -1.44 2.26 16.26
N LYS A 431 -2.15 2.11 17.39
CA LYS A 431 -2.96 0.90 17.63
C LYS A 431 -4.09 0.78 16.62
N ARG A 432 -4.81 1.87 16.32
CA ARG A 432 -5.87 1.88 15.29
C ARG A 432 -5.32 1.54 13.90
N VAL A 433 -4.11 2.02 13.56
CA VAL A 433 -3.41 1.62 12.32
C VAL A 433 -3.09 0.13 12.33
N ILE A 434 -2.61 -0.42 13.44
CA ILE A 434 -2.35 -1.86 13.59
C ILE A 434 -3.63 -2.69 13.42
N ASP A 435 -4.74 -2.24 14.01
CA ASP A 435 -6.03 -2.92 13.89
C ASP A 435 -6.56 -2.85 12.44
N ALA A 436 -6.41 -1.71 11.76
CA ALA A 436 -6.73 -1.61 10.34
C ALA A 436 -5.88 -2.57 9.47
N TRP A 437 -4.61 -2.80 9.79
CA TRP A 437 -3.80 -3.83 9.11
C TRP A 437 -4.35 -5.25 9.33
N LYS A 438 -4.89 -5.55 10.51
CA LYS A 438 -5.55 -6.85 10.79
C LYS A 438 -6.85 -6.99 10.00
N ASP A 439 -7.64 -5.93 9.91
CA ASP A 439 -8.84 -5.86 9.08
C ASP A 439 -8.51 -6.16 7.61
N ILE A 440 -7.42 -5.59 7.08
CA ILE A 440 -6.94 -5.92 5.74
C ILE A 440 -6.58 -7.40 5.64
N ASN A 441 -5.84 -7.95 6.60
CA ASN A 441 -5.43 -9.35 6.57
C ASN A 441 -6.62 -10.32 6.60
N GLU A 442 -7.66 -10.02 7.38
CA GLU A 442 -8.89 -10.82 7.46
C GLU A 442 -9.65 -10.88 6.14
N GLU A 443 -9.76 -9.75 5.45
CA GLU A 443 -10.50 -9.66 4.18
C GLU A 443 -9.83 -10.44 3.03
N PHE A 444 -8.56 -10.82 3.19
CA PHE A 444 -7.85 -11.72 2.27
C PHE A 444 -8.10 -13.21 2.56
N LEU A 445 -8.64 -13.57 3.73
CA LEU A 445 -8.91 -14.96 4.06
C LEU A 445 -10.11 -15.48 3.26
N ARG A 446 -9.97 -16.69 2.72
CA ARG A 446 -11.00 -17.32 1.88
C ARG A 446 -12.20 -17.78 2.73
N PRO A 447 -13.45 -17.67 2.21
CA PRO A 447 -13.82 -17.10 0.91
C PRO A 447 -13.78 -15.56 0.92
N THR A 448 -13.27 -14.97 -0.17
CA THR A 448 -13.17 -13.51 -0.31
C THR A 448 -14.41 -12.93 -1.00
N ALA A 449 -14.74 -11.66 -0.71
CA ALA A 449 -15.89 -10.96 -1.30
C ALA A 449 -15.71 -10.64 -2.80
N VAL A 450 -14.46 -10.49 -3.24
CA VAL A 450 -14.02 -10.23 -4.62
C VAL A 450 -12.71 -10.99 -4.91
N PRO A 451 -12.30 -11.13 -6.18
CA PRO A 451 -11.04 -11.81 -6.53
C PRO A 451 -9.81 -11.16 -5.86
N ALA A 452 -8.81 -11.98 -5.53
CA ALA A 452 -7.58 -11.52 -4.87
C ALA A 452 -6.84 -10.39 -5.62
N PRO A 453 -6.75 -10.37 -6.96
CA PRO A 453 -6.14 -9.25 -7.68
C PRO A 453 -6.84 -7.90 -7.46
N VAL A 454 -8.13 -7.89 -7.10
CA VAL A 454 -8.89 -6.67 -6.75
C VAL A 454 -8.54 -6.23 -5.33
N LEU A 455 -8.52 -7.16 -4.36
CA LEU A 455 -8.09 -6.88 -2.99
C LEU A 455 -6.65 -6.37 -2.92
N ALA A 456 -5.76 -6.93 -3.76
CA ALA A 456 -4.35 -6.57 -3.84
C ALA A 456 -4.13 -5.07 -4.11
N ARG A 457 -5.06 -4.39 -4.80
CA ARG A 457 -4.97 -2.96 -5.10
C ARG A 457 -5.13 -2.12 -3.84
N VAL A 458 -6.11 -2.49 -3.02
CA VAL A 458 -6.38 -1.84 -1.73
C VAL A 458 -5.23 -2.10 -0.75
N LEU A 459 -4.74 -3.34 -0.68
CA LEU A 459 -3.54 -3.67 0.09
C LEU A 459 -2.32 -2.86 -0.36
N ASN A 460 -2.08 -2.77 -1.67
CA ASN A 460 -0.90 -2.07 -2.18
C ASN A 460 -1.00 -0.56 -1.94
N LEU A 461 -2.18 0.04 -2.00
CA LEU A 461 -2.41 1.41 -1.53
C LEU A 461 -1.96 1.57 -0.07
N SER A 462 -2.37 0.67 0.84
CA SER A 462 -1.92 0.71 2.25
C SER A 462 -0.41 0.51 2.41
N ARG A 463 0.23 -0.32 1.58
CA ARG A 463 1.68 -0.49 1.55
C ARG A 463 2.40 0.78 1.12
N VAL A 464 1.83 1.55 0.18
CA VAL A 464 2.39 2.85 -0.20
C VAL A 464 2.41 3.79 1.01
N MET A 465 1.33 3.84 1.80
CA MET A 465 1.32 4.66 3.02
C MET A 465 2.38 4.23 4.01
N ASP A 466 2.60 2.93 4.22
CA ASP A 466 3.63 2.46 5.14
C ASP A 466 5.04 2.87 4.66
N VAL A 467 5.31 2.78 3.35
CA VAL A 467 6.60 3.21 2.78
C VAL A 467 6.80 4.73 2.87
N LEU A 468 5.76 5.51 2.57
CA LEU A 468 5.84 6.97 2.44
C LEU A 468 5.66 7.73 3.76
N TYR A 469 4.98 7.17 4.77
CA TYR A 469 4.56 7.88 5.98
C TYR A 469 4.92 7.16 7.30
N SER A 470 5.78 6.13 7.26
CA SER A 470 6.23 5.45 8.49
C SER A 470 7.14 6.31 9.36
N ASP A 471 7.95 7.18 8.75
CA ASP A 471 8.97 8.00 9.41
C ASP A 471 8.76 9.52 9.26
N ALA A 472 8.18 9.98 8.15
CA ALA A 472 7.88 11.38 7.88
C ALA A 472 6.89 11.49 6.71
N ASP A 473 6.32 12.68 6.46
CA ASP A 473 5.61 12.97 5.21
C ASP A 473 6.60 13.10 4.04
N ASN A 474 6.92 11.96 3.43
CA ASN A 474 7.83 11.88 2.29
C ASN A 474 7.18 12.30 0.96
N TYR A 475 5.87 12.56 0.91
CA TYR A 475 5.22 13.09 -0.30
C TYR A 475 5.47 14.60 -0.41
N THR A 476 5.14 15.35 0.65
CA THR A 476 5.37 16.79 0.69
C THR A 476 6.88 17.08 0.70
N HIS A 477 7.64 16.33 1.50
CA HIS A 477 9.09 16.49 1.69
C HIS A 477 9.92 15.42 0.96
N SER A 478 9.65 15.22 -0.34
CA SER A 478 10.21 14.12 -1.16
C SER A 478 11.73 14.14 -1.41
N GLY A 479 12.42 15.21 -1.01
CA GLY A 479 13.83 15.44 -1.36
C GLY A 479 14.86 14.48 -0.73
N THR A 480 14.45 13.61 0.19
CA THR A 480 15.34 12.71 0.94
C THR A 480 15.11 11.23 0.60
N LYS A 481 14.28 10.52 1.38
CA LYS A 481 14.06 9.06 1.28
C LYS A 481 13.40 8.68 -0.03
N LEU A 482 12.27 9.33 -0.34
CA LEU A 482 11.51 9.04 -1.57
C LEU A 482 12.33 9.26 -2.84
N LYS A 483 13.17 10.29 -2.90
CA LYS A 483 14.11 10.50 -4.01
C LYS A 483 15.03 9.29 -4.21
N GLY A 484 15.54 8.70 -3.13
CA GLY A 484 16.35 7.48 -3.18
C GLY A 484 15.57 6.31 -3.78
N ASP A 485 14.35 6.09 -3.32
CA ASP A 485 13.48 5.00 -3.79
C ASP A 485 13.11 5.16 -5.27
N VAL A 486 12.68 6.36 -5.68
CA VAL A 486 12.42 6.75 -7.08
C VAL A 486 13.65 6.48 -7.96
N THR A 487 14.83 6.91 -7.51
CA THR A 487 16.09 6.70 -8.25
C THR A 487 16.38 5.20 -8.40
N SER A 488 16.15 4.42 -7.34
CA SER A 488 16.42 2.97 -7.35
C SER A 488 15.50 2.18 -8.27
N LEU A 489 14.24 2.62 -8.44
CA LEU A 489 13.24 1.94 -9.25
C LEU A 489 13.24 2.39 -10.70
N PHE A 490 13.46 3.68 -10.96
CA PHE A 490 13.22 4.25 -12.29
C PHE A 490 14.48 4.83 -12.96
N VAL A 491 15.65 4.82 -12.31
CA VAL A 491 16.86 5.43 -12.89
C VAL A 491 18.04 4.45 -12.89
N CYS A 492 18.31 3.80 -11.76
CA CYS A 492 19.48 2.95 -11.60
C CYS A 492 19.13 1.48 -11.90
N PRO A 493 19.61 0.88 -13.01
CA PRO A 493 19.40 -0.53 -13.29
C PRO A 493 20.23 -1.41 -12.34
N LEU A 494 19.81 -2.68 -12.21
CA LEU A 494 20.62 -3.70 -11.57
C LEU A 494 21.79 -4.10 -12.48
N THR A 495 22.95 -4.32 -11.86
CA THR A 495 24.12 -4.86 -12.56
C THR A 495 23.86 -6.32 -12.93
N MET A 496 24.08 -6.67 -14.20
CA MET A 496 23.92 -8.04 -14.71
C MET A 496 24.93 -8.99 -14.08
#